data_AF-A0A166GCJ0-F1
#
_entry.id   AF-A0A166GCJ0-F1
#
_cell.length_a   1.000
_cell.length_b   1.000
_cell.length_c   1.000
_cell.angle_alpha   90.00
_cell.angle_beta   90.00
_cell.angle_gamma   90.00
#
_symmetry.space_group_name_H-M   'P 1'
#
loop_
_entity.id
_entity.type
_entity.pdbx_description
1 polymer ?
#
loop_
_entity_poly.entity_id
_entity_poly.type
_entity_poly.pdbx_seq_one_letter_code
_entity_poly.pdbx_strand_id
1 'polypeptide(L)'
;GKWTNILNEKTYDVKNGEWFDETYDNLTLPLLARENSIILRNPNAEHAEYDYTDSPDIHLYEFADGAKETTRVVDEKGKPAGHVTAERSGST
;
A
#
# COMPACT_ATOMS: atom_id res chain seq x y z
N GLY A 1 -14.53 -4.90 1.56
CA GLY A 1 -13.88 -3.87 0.74
C GLY A 1 -12.97 -4.53 -0.26
N LYS A 2 -12.31 -3.71 -1.06
CA LYS A 2 -11.36 -4.16 -2.07
C LYS A 2 -10.01 -4.53 -1.45
N TRP A 3 -9.34 -5.51 -2.03
CA TRP A 3 -7.99 -5.92 -1.66
C TRP A 3 -7.17 -6.04 -2.92
N THR A 4 -5.97 -5.46 -2.96
CA THR A 4 -5.11 -5.50 -4.15
C THR A 4 -3.83 -6.24 -3.83
N ASN A 5 -3.49 -7.27 -4.61
CA ASN A 5 -2.20 -7.95 -4.51
C ASN A 5 -1.12 -7.01 -5.06
N ILE A 6 -0.18 -6.61 -4.21
CA ILE A 6 0.80 -5.57 -4.53
C ILE A 6 1.93 -6.02 -5.45
N LEU A 7 2.00 -7.33 -5.74
CA LEU A 7 3.04 -7.91 -6.59
C LEU A 7 2.57 -8.05 -8.04
N ASN A 8 1.26 -8.22 -8.27
CA ASN A 8 0.68 -8.45 -9.60
C ASN A 8 -0.53 -7.55 -9.93
N GLU A 9 -0.89 -6.65 -9.02
CA GLU A 9 -1.97 -5.66 -9.15
C GLU A 9 -3.36 -6.26 -9.39
N LYS A 10 -3.56 -7.55 -9.06
CA LYS A 10 -4.88 -8.19 -9.06
C LYS A 10 -5.71 -7.67 -7.88
N THR A 11 -6.92 -7.17 -8.15
CA THR A 11 -7.87 -6.72 -7.13
C THR A 11 -8.99 -7.75 -6.89
N TYR A 12 -9.37 -7.90 -5.62
CA TYR A 12 -10.46 -8.74 -5.12
C TYR A 12 -11.50 -7.83 -4.47
N ASP A 13 -12.78 -7.97 -4.82
CA ASP A 13 -13.87 -7.20 -4.21
C ASP A 13 -14.67 -8.08 -3.25
N VAL A 14 -14.40 -7.94 -1.95
CA VAL A 14 -14.92 -8.83 -0.90
C VAL A 14 -16.02 -8.11 -0.11
N LYS A 15 -17.26 -8.58 -0.19
CA LYS A 15 -18.40 -7.92 0.50
C LYS A 15 -18.58 -8.34 1.96
N ASN A 16 -18.51 -9.64 2.27
CA ASN A 16 -18.84 -10.18 3.61
C ASN A 16 -17.79 -11.18 4.14
N GLY A 17 -16.53 -11.02 3.74
CA GLY A 17 -15.49 -12.02 3.95
C GLY A 17 -15.62 -13.16 2.94
N GLU A 18 -14.50 -13.59 2.38
CA GLU A 18 -14.44 -14.63 1.35
C GLU A 18 -13.12 -15.37 1.50
N TRP A 19 -13.13 -16.68 1.24
CA TRP A 19 -11.93 -17.49 1.19
C TRP A 19 -11.48 -17.65 -0.26
N PHE A 20 -10.20 -17.42 -0.51
CA PHE A 20 -9.58 -17.61 -1.81
C PHE A 20 -8.58 -18.76 -1.71
N ASP A 21 -8.59 -19.62 -2.73
CA ASP A 21 -7.58 -20.66 -2.94
C ASP A 21 -6.91 -20.38 -4.28
N GLU A 22 -5.60 -20.18 -4.26
CA GLU A 22 -4.81 -19.79 -5.40
C GLU A 22 -3.44 -20.46 -5.36
N THR A 23 -2.96 -20.88 -6.53
CA THR A 23 -1.63 -21.45 -6.69
C THR A 23 -0.63 -20.35 -7.05
N TYR A 24 0.44 -20.26 -6.29
CA TYR A 24 1.54 -19.33 -6.50
C TYR A 24 2.82 -20.08 -6.87
N ASP A 25 3.68 -19.44 -7.65
CA ASP A 25 5.04 -19.91 -7.88
C ASP A 25 5.99 -19.44 -6.76
N ASN A 26 7.28 -19.73 -6.89
CA ASN A 26 8.27 -19.37 -5.85
C ASN A 26 8.55 -17.86 -5.73
N LEU A 27 8.09 -17.03 -6.68
CA LEU A 27 8.37 -15.58 -6.72
C LEU A 27 7.14 -14.73 -6.41
N THR A 28 5.98 -15.35 -6.26
CA THR A 28 4.71 -14.69 -6.00
C THR A 28 4.06 -15.27 -4.75
N LEU A 29 3.19 -14.49 -4.11
CA LEU A 29 2.44 -14.91 -2.92
C LEU A 29 1.23 -13.98 -2.71
N PRO A 30 0.26 -14.35 -1.86
CA PRO A 30 -0.86 -13.47 -1.54
C PRO A 30 -0.41 -12.34 -0.58
N LEU A 31 0.08 -11.23 -1.15
CA LEU A 31 0.46 -10.03 -0.41
C LEU A 31 -0.50 -8.89 -0.72
N LEU A 32 -1.53 -8.73 0.12
CA LEU A 32 -2.69 -7.90 -0.18
C LEU A 32 -2.67 -6.56 0.58
N ALA A 33 -2.80 -5.45 -0.14
CA ALA A 33 -3.11 -4.15 0.43
C ALA A 33 -4.63 -4.02 0.61
N ARG A 34 -5.07 -3.51 1.78
CA ARG A 34 -6.50 -3.22 2.02
C ARG A 34 -6.92 -1.97 1.23
N GLU A 35 -8.20 -1.86 0.95
CA GLU A 35 -8.86 -0.63 0.52
C GLU A 35 -8.44 0.59 1.35
N ASN A 36 -8.24 1.73 0.68
CA ASN A 36 -7.74 2.99 1.24
C ASN A 36 -6.32 2.93 1.84
N SER A 37 -5.46 2.00 1.41
CA SER A 37 -4.08 1.93 1.93
C SER A 37 -3.13 2.89 1.22
N ILE A 38 -2.25 3.51 2.00
CA ILE A 38 -1.06 4.23 1.51
C ILE A 38 0.16 3.38 1.86
N ILE A 39 0.94 2.98 0.85
CA ILE A 39 2.17 2.22 1.04
C ILE A 39 3.33 2.99 0.42
N LEU A 40 4.33 3.29 1.24
CA LEU A 40 5.59 3.92 0.82
C LEU A 40 6.60 2.83 0.46
N ARG A 41 7.25 2.95 -0.69
CA ARG A 41 8.27 2.00 -1.15
C ARG A 41 9.45 2.71 -1.78
N ASN A 42 10.58 2.04 -1.81
CA ASN A 42 11.67 2.38 -2.72
C ASN A 42 12.02 1.10 -3.49
N PRO A 43 11.62 0.97 -4.77
CA PRO A 43 11.91 -0.24 -5.55
C PRO A 43 13.39 -0.41 -5.86
N ASN A 44 14.19 0.65 -5.69
CA ASN A 44 15.62 0.66 -5.96
C ASN A 44 16.46 0.57 -4.66
N ALA A 45 15.83 0.32 -3.51
CA ALA A 45 16.57 0.16 -2.26
C ALA A 45 17.47 -1.08 -2.30
N GLU A 46 18.78 -0.88 -2.18
CA GLU A 46 19.76 -1.98 -2.15
C GLU A 46 19.82 -2.68 -0.77
N HIS A 47 19.37 -2.00 0.28
CA HIS A 47 19.38 -2.47 1.66
C HIS A 47 18.03 -2.23 2.33
N ALA A 48 17.78 -2.97 3.41
CA ALA A 48 16.54 -2.80 4.21
C ALA A 48 16.53 -1.46 4.98
N GLU A 49 17.70 -0.99 5.38
CA GLU A 49 17.92 0.33 5.99
C GLU A 49 18.40 1.29 4.92
N TYR A 50 17.65 2.37 4.72
CA TYR A 50 17.94 3.46 3.79
C TYR A 50 17.20 4.71 4.27
N ASP A 51 17.46 5.85 3.65
CA ASP A 51 16.71 7.08 3.93
C ASP A 51 15.28 6.97 3.42
N TYR A 52 14.35 6.59 4.30
CA TYR A 52 12.92 6.47 3.98
C TYR A 52 12.26 7.81 3.62
N THR A 53 12.95 8.93 3.81
CA THR A 53 12.46 10.28 3.48
C THR A 53 12.89 10.74 2.08
N ASP A 54 13.89 10.07 1.48
CA ASP A 54 14.34 10.38 0.14
C ASP A 54 13.42 9.78 -0.92
N SER A 55 12.51 10.62 -1.42
CA SER A 55 11.71 10.39 -2.63
C SER A 55 11.02 9.01 -2.70
N PRO A 56 10.25 8.58 -1.67
CA PRO A 56 9.57 7.29 -1.72
C PRO A 56 8.47 7.28 -2.78
N ASP A 57 8.31 6.14 -3.45
CA ASP A 57 7.14 5.86 -4.27
C ASP A 57 5.92 5.73 -3.35
N ILE A 58 4.87 6.50 -3.64
CA ILE A 58 3.63 6.52 -2.88
C ILE A 58 2.57 5.74 -3.64
N HIS A 59 2.26 4.54 -3.17
CA HIS A 59 1.21 3.70 -3.74
C HIS A 59 -0.10 3.90 -2.97
N LEU A 60 -1.15 4.31 -3.68
CA LEU A 60 -2.51 4.45 -3.16
C LEU A 60 -3.37 3.31 -3.68
N TYR A 61 -3.99 2.54 -2.79
CA TYR A 61 -4.79 1.38 -3.16
C TYR A 61 -6.27 1.60 -2.91
N GLU A 62 -7.05 1.54 -4.00
CA GLU A 62 -8.52 1.48 -3.99
C GLU A 62 -9.19 2.51 -3.07
N PHE A 63 -8.79 3.79 -3.18
CA PHE A 63 -9.41 4.86 -2.38
C PHE A 63 -10.87 5.03 -2.76
N ALA A 64 -11.78 4.78 -1.82
CA ALA A 64 -13.21 5.03 -1.98
C ALA A 64 -13.51 6.53 -2.03
N ASP A 65 -14.63 6.90 -2.65
CA ASP A 65 -15.09 8.29 -2.61
C ASP A 65 -15.31 8.76 -1.16
N GLY A 66 -14.79 9.94 -0.83
CA GLY A 66 -14.79 10.50 0.53
C GLY A 66 -13.73 9.91 1.47
N ALA A 67 -12.92 8.95 1.01
CA ALA A 67 -11.86 8.39 1.85
C ALA A 67 -10.73 9.41 2.06
N LYS A 68 -10.26 9.50 3.31
CA LYS A 68 -9.10 10.28 3.70
C LYS A 68 -8.23 9.46 4.65
N GLU A 69 -7.01 9.19 4.24
CA GLU A 69 -6.09 8.36 5.00
C GLU A 69 -4.73 9.03 5.12
N THR A 70 -4.00 8.72 6.19
CA THR A 70 -2.67 9.30 6.44
C THR A 70 -1.73 8.22 6.94
N THR A 71 -0.53 8.18 6.37
CA THR A 71 0.57 7.34 6.84
C THR A 71 1.76 8.18 7.26
N ARG A 72 2.58 7.65 8.17
CA ARG A 72 3.78 8.33 8.67
C ARG A 72 4.99 7.92 7.83
N VAL A 73 5.85 8.89 7.56
CA VAL A 73 7.23 8.66 7.12
C VAL A 73 8.11 8.75 8.37
N VAL A 74 9.01 7.80 8.55
CA VAL A 74 9.91 7.74 9.71
C VAL A 74 11.36 7.81 9.28
N ASP A 75 12.25 8.22 10.18
CA ASP A 75 13.69 8.05 10.00
C ASP A 75 14.11 6.58 10.23
N GLU A 76 15.39 6.27 10.00
CA GLU A 76 16.00 4.94 10.22
C GLU A 76 15.85 4.42 11.65
N LYS A 77 15.55 5.31 12.62
CA LYS A 77 15.33 4.99 14.03
C LYS A 77 13.83 4.86 14.38
N GLY A 78 12.96 4.92 13.38
CA GLY A 78 11.51 4.86 13.54
C GLY A 78 10.87 6.13 14.11
N LYS A 79 11.60 7.25 14.20
CA LYS A 79 11.03 8.52 14.66
C LYS A 79 10.28 9.19 13.52
N PRO A 80 9.13 9.84 13.78
CA PRO A 80 8.40 10.56 12.75
C PRO A 80 9.26 11.62 12.09
N ALA A 81 9.39 11.53 10.76
CA ALA A 81 10.06 12.51 9.92
C ALA A 81 9.07 13.31 9.06
N GLY A 82 7.89 12.73 8.78
CA GLY A 82 6.82 13.38 8.04
C GLY A 82 5.55 12.53 7.97
N HIS A 83 4.62 12.94 7.13
CA HIS A 83 3.41 12.17 6.83
C HIS A 83 2.95 12.40 5.39
N VAL A 84 2.26 11.41 4.84
CA VAL A 84 1.57 11.48 3.55
C VAL A 84 0.08 11.33 3.82
N THR A 85 -0.71 12.27 3.30
CA THR A 85 -2.17 12.23 3.37
C THR A 85 -2.72 12.17 1.97
N ALA A 86 -3.64 11.23 1.72
CA ALA A 86 -4.41 11.15 0.50
C ALA A 86 -5.89 11.28 0.82
N GLU A 87 -6.61 12.06 0.01
CA GLU A 87 -8.05 12.29 0.14
C GLU A 87 -8.66 12.20 -1.25
N ARG A 88 -9.76 11.46 -1.37
CA ARG A 88 -10.53 11.34 -2.61
C ARG A 88 -11.86 12.06 -2.46
N SER A 89 -12.17 12.93 -3.42
CA SER A 89 -13.45 13.63 -3.52
C SER A 89 -13.99 13.50 -4.95
N GLY A 90 -14.96 12.61 -5.13
CA GLY A 90 -15.53 12.23 -6.42
C GLY A 90 -14.48 11.64 -7.37
N SER A 91 -14.11 12.44 -8.37
CA SER A 91 -13.11 12.10 -9.40
C SER A 91 -11.77 12.81 -9.21
N THR A 92 -11.52 13.39 -8.03
CA THR A 92 -10.26 14.04 -7.64
C THR A 92 -9.64 13.30 -6.48
#